data_AF-A0A817JB33-F1
#
_entry.id   AF-A0A817JB33-F1
#
_cell.length_a   1.000
_cell.length_b   1.000
_cell.length_c   1.000
_cell.angle_alpha   90.00
_cell.angle_beta   90.00
_cell.angle_gamma   90.00
#
_symmetry.space_group_name_H-M   'P 1'
#
loop_
_entity.id
_entity.type
_entity.pdbx_description
1 polymer ?
#
loop_
_entity_poly.entity_id
_entity_poly.type
_entity_poly.pdbx_seq_one_letter_code
_entity_poly.pdbx_strand_id
1 'polypeptide(L)'
;MQYSSQEPLSILSNMSITFDTNNNTYTVVLLCGSKTCAMDEVCIQDVCVKRGSLSFVARWSRRKGRGHIIIRTPLNNTIYYGKPRTNSSFDEGRHQQIGDDSQIDNIYWPSKSIPLKGSYKICFSTGSLLNGTDKSPITVTIEIRRFQQEIETMTRIFNKSTTKLDECINTSDTFIGSFPKGMFSFRQFSIVFCVGLCTKKYEFPSESKSEFIYALAYVAWSPLYKNNERSAKISYNIYGNTPSRTVAFEFNETIYEKQDKKQYLHFQVLFFEAQPNIIQFIYLDVSSSSKSGSIGVLSMDERPMLRYSPEQPFFMLQDVSITFDTNNNTYTAVHFCGSKTCTLNEACIQEMCVERGNLSFAARWSHRNGRGHLIIRTPLNNTIYYGKPRTNSSFDEGRHELVDDGNQVDHIYWPLNSIPPIGSYKVCFSTGSLLNGTDQSSITVTIEIRHIGQPIETMIHTFNKSTTTLNECLERSDTFIGLYSIGMFSLNVKFVTNEHINIEI
;
A
#
# COMPACT_ATOMS: atom_id res chain seq x y z
N MET A 1 -16.56 -0.24 -22.33
CA MET A 1 -15.42 -0.79 -21.56
C MET A 1 -14.18 -0.72 -22.44
N GLN A 2 -13.11 -0.09 -21.96
CA GLN A 2 -11.89 0.17 -22.75
C GLN A 2 -10.78 -0.77 -22.26
N TYR A 3 -10.25 -1.61 -23.15
CA TYR A 3 -9.13 -2.51 -22.86
C TYR A 3 -7.82 -1.76 -23.15
N SER A 4 -7.01 -1.50 -22.12
CA SER A 4 -5.65 -0.95 -22.27
C SER A 4 -4.68 -2.11 -22.18
N SER A 5 -4.20 -2.60 -23.33
CA SER A 5 -3.12 -3.61 -23.35
C SER A 5 -1.77 -2.90 -23.44
N GLN A 6 -1.01 -2.94 -22.35
CA GLN A 6 0.42 -2.55 -22.34
C GLN A 6 1.35 -3.69 -22.81
N GLU A 7 0.84 -4.72 -23.49
CA GLU A 7 1.68 -5.78 -24.06
C GLU A 7 2.19 -5.41 -25.46
N PRO A 8 3.40 -5.87 -25.86
CA PRO A 8 3.89 -5.69 -27.22
C PRO A 8 2.93 -6.37 -28.22
N LEU A 9 2.61 -5.64 -29.29
CA LEU A 9 1.66 -6.00 -30.36
C LEU A 9 1.92 -7.36 -31.05
N SER A 10 3.04 -8.04 -30.78
CA SER A 10 3.40 -9.34 -31.35
C SER A 10 2.65 -10.54 -30.73
N ILE A 11 1.96 -10.38 -29.59
CA ILE A 11 1.16 -11.45 -28.96
C ILE A 11 -0.29 -11.45 -29.47
N LEU A 12 -0.75 -10.35 -30.08
CA LEU A 12 -2.15 -10.17 -30.49
C LEU A 12 -2.54 -10.93 -31.77
N SER A 13 -1.58 -11.48 -32.53
CA SER A 13 -1.89 -12.20 -33.78
C SER A 13 -2.60 -13.55 -33.56
N ASN A 14 -2.57 -14.10 -32.34
CA ASN A 14 -3.09 -15.44 -32.02
C ASN A 14 -4.17 -15.45 -30.92
N MET A 15 -4.85 -14.32 -30.69
CA MET A 15 -5.88 -14.22 -29.66
C MET A 15 -7.28 -14.22 -30.29
N SER A 16 -8.13 -15.17 -29.91
CA SER A 16 -9.57 -15.15 -30.21
C SER A 16 -10.32 -14.66 -28.98
N ILE A 17 -11.10 -13.61 -29.14
CA ILE A 17 -12.00 -13.10 -28.10
C ILE A 17 -13.42 -13.41 -28.53
N THR A 18 -14.08 -14.29 -27.80
CA THR A 18 -15.51 -14.58 -28.00
C THR A 18 -16.31 -13.86 -26.93
N PHE A 19 -17.28 -13.04 -27.35
CA PHE A 19 -18.20 -12.35 -26.46
C PHE A 19 -19.50 -13.14 -26.34
N ASP A 20 -19.88 -13.53 -25.13
CA ASP A 20 -21.20 -14.05 -24.84
C ASP A 20 -22.09 -12.88 -24.38
N THR A 21 -22.91 -12.38 -25.31
CA THR A 21 -23.80 -11.25 -25.07
C THR A 21 -24.91 -11.55 -24.07
N ASN A 22 -25.25 -12.83 -23.85
CA ASN A 22 -26.34 -13.21 -22.95
C ASN A 22 -25.90 -13.18 -21.49
N ASN A 23 -24.63 -13.52 -21.22
CA ASN A 23 -24.07 -13.58 -19.87
C ASN A 23 -23.17 -12.39 -19.53
N ASN A 24 -22.96 -11.47 -20.47
CA ASN A 24 -22.05 -10.33 -20.33
C ASN A 24 -20.62 -10.77 -19.95
N THR A 25 -20.21 -11.95 -20.45
CA THR A 25 -18.88 -12.52 -20.25
C THR A 25 -18.11 -12.53 -21.57
N TYR A 26 -16.78 -12.52 -21.47
CA TYR A 26 -15.90 -12.69 -22.62
C TYR A 26 -14.92 -13.82 -22.31
N THR A 27 -14.66 -14.65 -23.31
CA THR A 27 -13.64 -15.70 -23.22
C THR A 27 -12.50 -15.29 -24.13
N VAL A 28 -11.32 -15.09 -23.53
CA VAL A 28 -10.08 -14.89 -24.27
C VAL A 28 -9.42 -16.24 -24.42
N VAL A 29 -9.19 -16.66 -25.66
CA VAL A 29 -8.53 -17.93 -25.98
C VAL A 29 -7.27 -17.63 -26.76
N LEU A 30 -6.13 -18.15 -26.29
CA LEU A 30 -4.87 -18.10 -27.02
C LEU A 30 -4.83 -19.30 -27.97
N LEU A 31 -4.85 -19.04 -29.27
CA LEU A 31 -4.70 -20.06 -30.30
C LEU A 31 -3.23 -20.45 -30.44
N CYS A 32 -2.97 -21.75 -30.51
CA CYS A 32 -1.64 -22.33 -30.66
C CYS A 32 -1.68 -23.48 -31.66
N GLY A 33 -1.39 -23.17 -32.92
CA GLY A 33 -1.68 -24.07 -34.04
C GLY A 33 -3.17 -24.42 -34.08
N SER A 34 -3.49 -25.72 -34.00
CA SER A 34 -4.87 -26.23 -33.94
C SER A 34 -5.45 -26.36 -32.53
N LYS A 35 -4.70 -25.96 -31.49
CA LYS A 35 -5.09 -26.09 -30.08
C LYS A 35 -5.34 -24.74 -29.44
N THR A 36 -6.06 -24.77 -28.32
CA THR A 36 -6.30 -23.63 -27.45
C THR A 36 -5.48 -23.84 -26.17
N CYS A 37 -4.66 -22.85 -25.80
CA CYS A 37 -3.90 -22.92 -24.56
C CYS A 37 -4.75 -22.42 -23.38
N ALA A 38 -4.54 -23.02 -22.21
CA ALA A 38 -5.14 -22.53 -20.97
C ALA A 38 -4.59 -21.14 -20.58
N MET A 39 -5.28 -20.44 -19.68
CA MET A 39 -4.84 -19.10 -19.21
C MET A 39 -3.46 -19.11 -18.54
N ASP A 40 -3.06 -20.24 -17.97
CA ASP A 40 -1.75 -20.47 -17.37
C ASP A 40 -0.74 -21.10 -18.34
N GLU A 41 -0.97 -21.00 -19.65
CA GLU A 41 -0.09 -21.54 -20.69
C GLU A 41 0.29 -20.46 -21.71
N VAL A 42 1.42 -20.68 -22.38
CA VAL A 42 1.89 -19.86 -23.50
C VAL A 42 2.12 -20.75 -24.72
N CYS A 43 1.78 -20.24 -25.90
CA CYS A 43 2.04 -20.94 -27.15
C CYS A 43 3.51 -20.80 -27.56
N ILE A 44 4.19 -21.92 -27.77
CA ILE A 44 5.56 -21.98 -28.29
C ILE A 44 5.61 -23.08 -29.34
N GLN A 45 5.85 -22.74 -30.62
CA GLN A 45 5.87 -23.67 -31.77
C GLN A 45 4.66 -24.63 -31.80
N ASP A 46 3.44 -24.09 -31.72
CA ASP A 46 2.20 -24.88 -31.75
C ASP A 46 2.05 -25.86 -30.57
N VAL A 47 2.80 -25.64 -29.48
CA VAL A 47 2.68 -26.35 -28.22
C VAL A 47 2.29 -25.40 -27.10
N CYS A 48 1.29 -25.78 -26.32
CA CYS A 48 0.93 -25.08 -25.09
C CYS A 48 1.86 -25.48 -23.95
N VAL A 49 2.63 -24.51 -23.47
CA VAL A 49 3.64 -24.68 -22.43
C VAL A 49 3.15 -23.98 -21.17
N LYS A 50 3.13 -24.70 -20.03
CA LYS A 50 2.72 -24.15 -18.74
C LYS A 50 3.61 -22.97 -18.36
N ARG A 51 2.95 -21.85 -18.13
CA ARG A 51 3.52 -20.63 -17.59
C ARG A 51 3.45 -20.71 -16.06
N GLY A 52 4.51 -20.23 -15.45
CA GLY A 52 4.68 -20.21 -14.01
C GLY A 52 5.06 -18.84 -13.46
N SER A 53 5.26 -18.76 -12.14
CA SER A 53 6.00 -17.65 -11.53
C SER A 53 7.47 -17.63 -11.99
N LEU A 54 7.99 -18.78 -12.40
CA LEU A 54 9.23 -18.99 -13.14
C LEU A 54 9.05 -20.16 -14.12
N SER A 55 9.60 -20.07 -15.33
CA SER A 55 9.68 -21.22 -16.24
C SER A 55 10.95 -21.20 -17.09
N PHE A 56 11.53 -22.38 -17.31
CA PHE A 56 12.62 -22.63 -18.22
C PHE A 56 12.12 -23.50 -19.36
N VAL A 57 12.02 -22.92 -20.55
CA VAL A 57 11.58 -23.61 -21.76
C VAL A 57 12.80 -23.89 -22.63
N ALA A 58 13.15 -25.17 -22.80
CA ALA A 58 14.17 -25.58 -23.75
C ALA A 58 13.56 -25.82 -25.13
N ARG A 59 14.25 -25.34 -26.16
CA ARG A 59 13.96 -25.60 -27.57
C ARG A 59 15.24 -26.03 -28.26
N TRP A 60 15.16 -26.92 -29.24
CA TRP A 60 16.35 -27.35 -29.97
C TRP A 60 16.12 -27.41 -31.48
N SER A 61 17.21 -27.29 -32.24
CA SER A 61 17.17 -27.15 -33.70
C SER A 61 16.78 -28.43 -34.46
N ARG A 62 16.77 -29.60 -33.80
CA ARG A 62 16.49 -30.90 -34.44
C ARG A 62 15.04 -31.31 -34.35
N ARG A 63 14.51 -31.82 -35.46
CA ARG A 63 13.11 -32.25 -35.55
C ARG A 63 12.77 -33.58 -34.88
N LYS A 64 13.76 -34.45 -34.66
CA LYS A 64 13.55 -35.79 -34.11
C LYS A 64 14.55 -36.05 -32.98
N GLY A 65 14.09 -36.78 -31.97
CA GLY A 65 14.84 -37.26 -30.82
C GLY A 65 14.47 -36.56 -29.52
N ARG A 66 14.93 -37.13 -28.41
CA ARG A 66 14.54 -36.71 -27.05
C ARG A 66 15.64 -35.89 -26.40
N GLY A 67 15.38 -34.61 -26.21
CA GLY A 67 16.16 -33.71 -25.36
C GLY A 67 15.45 -33.49 -24.03
N HIS A 68 16.22 -33.28 -22.96
CA HIS A 68 15.65 -33.02 -21.64
C HIS A 68 16.33 -31.84 -20.97
N ILE A 69 15.52 -30.88 -20.51
CA ILE A 69 16.00 -29.81 -19.64
C ILE A 69 16.13 -30.34 -18.21
N ILE A 70 17.21 -29.92 -17.55
CA ILE A 70 17.53 -30.29 -16.18
C ILE A 70 17.81 -29.00 -15.42
N ILE A 71 17.09 -28.77 -14.33
CA ILE A 71 17.27 -27.59 -13.48
C ILE A 71 17.73 -28.03 -12.11
N ARG A 72 18.88 -27.52 -11.66
CA ARG A 72 19.32 -27.64 -10.27
C ARG A 72 18.95 -26.36 -9.51
N THR A 73 18.14 -26.49 -8.48
CA THR A 73 17.64 -25.37 -7.67
C THR A 73 18.70 -24.83 -6.71
N PRO A 74 18.48 -23.67 -6.08
CA PRO A 74 19.40 -23.13 -5.07
C PRO A 74 19.67 -24.06 -3.88
N LEU A 75 18.71 -24.94 -3.55
CA LEU A 75 18.86 -25.97 -2.52
C LEU A 75 19.51 -27.26 -3.05
N ASN A 76 20.15 -27.23 -4.22
CA ASN A 76 20.77 -28.38 -4.87
C ASN A 76 19.82 -29.51 -5.28
N ASN A 77 18.50 -29.29 -5.28
CA ASN A 77 17.55 -30.26 -5.82
C ASN A 77 17.56 -30.24 -7.34
N THR A 78 17.32 -31.38 -7.97
CA THR A 78 17.35 -31.49 -9.44
C THR A 78 15.96 -31.85 -9.96
N ILE A 79 15.45 -31.05 -10.91
CA ILE A 79 14.15 -31.22 -11.57
C ILE A 79 14.41 -31.59 -13.03
N TYR A 80 13.78 -32.67 -13.50
CA TYR A 80 13.80 -33.16 -14.89
C TYR A 80 12.70 -34.23 -15.06
N TYR A 81 12.51 -34.78 -16.27
CA TYR A 81 11.43 -35.75 -16.54
C TYR A 81 11.38 -36.97 -15.58
N GLY A 82 12.54 -37.49 -15.15
CA GLY A 82 12.62 -38.63 -14.22
C GLY A 82 12.42 -38.26 -12.76
N LYS A 83 12.42 -36.97 -12.43
CA LYS A 83 12.07 -36.39 -11.12
C LYS A 83 11.16 -35.19 -11.34
N PRO A 84 9.91 -35.43 -11.78
CA PRO A 84 9.07 -34.38 -12.37
C PRO A 84 8.48 -33.42 -11.34
N ARG A 85 8.59 -33.71 -10.06
CA ARG A 85 8.08 -32.86 -8.98
C ARG A 85 9.04 -32.83 -7.82
N THR A 86 9.18 -31.64 -7.27
CA THR A 86 9.72 -31.42 -5.94
C THR A 86 8.58 -31.05 -4.99
N ASN A 87 8.67 -31.43 -3.71
CA ASN A 87 7.67 -31.04 -2.70
C ASN A 87 7.94 -29.61 -2.20
N SER A 88 7.12 -29.10 -1.27
CA SER A 88 7.27 -27.76 -0.70
C SER A 88 8.61 -27.53 0.02
N SER A 89 9.26 -28.59 0.51
CA SER A 89 10.64 -28.53 1.05
C SER A 89 11.72 -28.40 -0.04
N PHE A 90 11.33 -28.46 -1.31
CA PHE A 90 12.24 -28.63 -2.45
C PHE A 90 11.92 -27.69 -3.63
N ASP A 91 11.41 -26.48 -3.36
CA ASP A 91 11.20 -25.40 -4.35
C ASP A 91 9.93 -25.52 -5.22
N GLU A 92 9.11 -26.57 -5.09
CA GLU A 92 7.83 -26.76 -5.83
C GLU A 92 7.89 -26.79 -7.38
N GLY A 93 9.08 -26.71 -7.98
CA GLY A 93 9.26 -26.80 -9.42
C GLY A 93 8.74 -28.11 -10.01
N ARG A 94 8.18 -28.01 -11.22
CA ARG A 94 7.52 -29.11 -11.92
C ARG A 94 8.04 -29.23 -13.34
N HIS A 95 8.28 -30.46 -13.76
CA HIS A 95 8.46 -30.80 -15.17
C HIS A 95 7.10 -30.92 -15.85
N GLN A 96 6.97 -30.33 -17.03
CA GLN A 96 5.81 -30.53 -17.90
C GLN A 96 6.20 -31.52 -18.99
N GLN A 97 5.55 -32.69 -18.99
CA GLN A 97 5.71 -33.64 -20.09
C GLN A 97 4.98 -33.11 -21.33
N ILE A 98 5.75 -32.64 -22.29
CA ILE A 98 5.30 -32.32 -23.63
C ILE A 98 5.64 -33.54 -24.49
N GLY A 99 4.68 -34.06 -25.27
CA GLY A 99 4.75 -35.39 -25.90
C GLY A 99 6.11 -35.76 -26.54
N ASP A 100 6.37 -37.07 -26.64
CA ASP A 100 7.70 -37.66 -26.88
C ASP A 100 8.44 -37.19 -28.15
N ASP A 101 7.74 -36.58 -29.12
CA ASP A 101 8.29 -36.06 -30.38
C ASP A 101 8.35 -34.52 -30.43
N SER A 102 8.07 -33.85 -29.31
CA SER A 102 8.13 -32.39 -29.25
C SER A 102 9.57 -31.89 -29.18
N GLN A 103 9.84 -30.77 -29.85
CA GLN A 103 11.15 -30.08 -29.82
C GLN A 103 11.27 -29.13 -28.62
N ILE A 104 10.43 -29.34 -27.61
CA ILE A 104 10.23 -28.45 -26.49
C ILE A 104 10.23 -29.26 -25.21
N ASP A 105 10.95 -28.79 -24.21
CA ASP A 105 10.84 -29.30 -22.85
C ASP A 105 10.66 -28.12 -21.88
N ASN A 106 9.91 -28.32 -20.79
CA ASN A 106 9.58 -27.22 -19.88
C ASN A 106 9.67 -27.65 -18.42
N ILE A 107 10.32 -26.81 -17.62
CA ILE A 107 10.27 -26.86 -16.16
C ILE A 107 9.73 -25.53 -15.66
N TYR A 108 8.66 -25.58 -14.86
CA TYR A 108 7.96 -24.39 -14.39
C TYR A 108 7.57 -24.49 -12.91
N TRP A 109 7.36 -23.33 -12.33
CA TRP A 109 6.88 -23.11 -10.98
C TRP A 109 5.44 -22.63 -11.05
N PRO A 110 4.43 -23.34 -10.51
CA PRO A 110 3.04 -22.91 -10.57
C PRO A 110 2.85 -21.44 -10.15
N SER A 111 1.83 -20.74 -10.66
CA SER A 111 1.67 -19.29 -10.43
C SER A 111 1.60 -18.87 -8.96
N LYS A 112 1.16 -19.77 -8.06
CA LYS A 112 1.11 -19.52 -6.60
C LYS A 112 2.39 -19.93 -5.84
N SER A 113 3.33 -20.57 -6.52
CA SER A 113 4.61 -20.97 -5.91
C SER A 113 5.59 -19.81 -5.96
N ILE A 114 6.41 -19.68 -4.90
CA ILE A 114 7.46 -18.67 -4.81
C ILE A 114 8.80 -19.40 -5.01
N PRO A 115 9.41 -19.35 -6.22
CA PRO A 115 10.67 -20.05 -6.43
C PRO A 115 11.73 -19.52 -5.47
N LEU A 116 12.65 -20.35 -5.01
CA LEU A 116 13.65 -19.96 -4.03
C LEU A 116 14.63 -18.92 -4.59
N LYS A 117 15.05 -17.97 -3.76
CA LYS A 117 16.14 -17.04 -4.10
C LYS A 117 17.46 -17.81 -4.20
N GLY A 118 18.34 -17.38 -5.10
CA GLY A 118 19.65 -17.99 -5.33
C GLY A 118 19.88 -18.50 -6.75
N SER A 119 21.01 -19.15 -7.00
CA SER A 119 21.40 -19.54 -8.36
C SER A 119 20.79 -20.87 -8.80
N TYR A 120 20.12 -20.88 -9.94
CA TYR A 120 19.65 -22.08 -10.62
C TYR A 120 20.70 -22.50 -11.65
N LYS A 121 21.11 -23.78 -11.65
CA LYS A 121 21.97 -24.32 -12.70
C LYS A 121 21.09 -24.96 -13.76
N ILE A 122 21.40 -24.66 -15.01
CA ILE A 122 20.58 -25.04 -16.15
C ILE A 122 21.43 -25.93 -17.02
N CYS A 123 20.94 -27.14 -17.22
CA CYS A 123 21.61 -28.16 -18.00
C CYS A 123 20.63 -28.75 -19.02
N PHE A 124 21.19 -29.37 -20.04
CA PHE A 124 20.42 -30.05 -21.06
C PHE A 124 21.09 -31.36 -21.44
N SER A 125 20.32 -32.44 -21.37
CA SER A 125 20.72 -33.74 -21.88
C SER A 125 20.24 -33.87 -23.32
N THR A 126 21.17 -34.16 -24.24
CA THR A 126 20.79 -34.42 -25.62
C THR A 126 20.15 -35.80 -25.82
N GLY A 127 20.13 -36.66 -24.80
CA GLY A 127 19.51 -37.99 -24.85
C GLY A 127 19.91 -38.78 -26.09
N SER A 128 18.92 -39.26 -26.85
CA SER A 128 19.11 -39.98 -28.11
C SER A 128 19.17 -39.07 -29.35
N LEU A 129 19.17 -37.74 -29.19
CA LEU A 129 19.16 -36.78 -30.31
C LEU A 129 20.36 -36.96 -31.26
N LEU A 130 21.44 -37.58 -30.80
CA LEU A 130 22.68 -37.78 -31.56
C LEU A 130 22.93 -39.23 -31.99
N ASN A 131 21.96 -40.14 -31.83
CA ASN A 131 22.04 -41.50 -32.35
C ASN A 131 21.54 -41.52 -33.82
N GLY A 132 22.43 -41.23 -34.76
CA GLY A 132 22.13 -41.28 -36.20
C GLY A 132 23.22 -40.65 -37.08
N THR A 133 23.11 -40.82 -38.40
CA THR A 133 24.02 -40.22 -39.41
C THR A 133 23.90 -38.70 -39.50
N ASP A 134 22.85 -38.11 -38.92
CA ASP A 134 22.73 -36.68 -38.73
C ASP A 134 23.71 -36.23 -37.65
N LYS A 135 24.89 -35.81 -38.12
CA LYS A 135 26.00 -35.36 -37.28
C LYS A 135 25.66 -34.03 -36.59
N SER A 136 26.12 -33.91 -35.36
CA SER A 136 26.31 -32.64 -34.65
C SER A 136 26.66 -31.47 -35.59
N PRO A 137 26.29 -30.22 -35.28
CA PRO A 137 25.83 -29.73 -33.97
C PRO A 137 24.30 -29.72 -33.74
N ILE A 138 23.90 -29.69 -32.45
CA ILE A 138 22.54 -29.32 -32.01
C ILE A 138 22.61 -27.98 -31.31
N THR A 139 21.78 -27.03 -31.72
CA THR A 139 21.61 -25.76 -31.01
C THR A 139 20.44 -25.89 -30.06
N VAL A 140 20.67 -25.62 -28.77
CA VAL A 140 19.64 -25.59 -27.73
C VAL A 140 19.51 -24.16 -27.24
N THR A 141 18.28 -23.65 -27.22
CA THR A 141 17.93 -22.35 -26.67
C THR A 141 17.03 -22.54 -25.46
N ILE A 142 17.41 -21.97 -24.33
CA ILE A 142 16.60 -21.91 -23.10
C ILE A 142 16.00 -20.51 -23.02
N GLU A 143 14.67 -20.45 -23.04
CA GLU A 143 13.90 -19.25 -22.72
C GLU A 143 13.54 -19.28 -21.23
N ILE A 144 14.04 -18.31 -20.48
CA ILE A 144 13.71 -18.12 -19.08
C ILE A 144 12.62 -17.06 -19.02
N ARG A 145 11.45 -17.45 -18.50
CA ARG A 145 10.28 -16.56 -18.41
C ARG A 145 9.93 -16.34 -16.95
N ARG A 146 9.67 -15.08 -16.62
CA ARG A 146 9.13 -14.62 -15.34
C ARG A 146 7.87 -13.82 -15.59
N PHE A 147 7.02 -13.69 -14.59
CA PHE A 147 5.81 -12.88 -14.73
C PHE A 147 6.19 -11.44 -15.11
N GLN A 148 5.65 -10.94 -16.23
CA GLN A 148 5.84 -9.57 -16.76
C GLN A 148 7.28 -9.08 -17.00
N GLN A 149 8.27 -9.98 -17.08
CA GLN A 149 9.65 -9.59 -17.43
C GLN A 149 9.99 -9.94 -18.87
N GLU A 150 10.96 -9.22 -19.43
CA GLU A 150 11.56 -9.59 -20.72
C GLU A 150 12.08 -11.03 -20.66
N ILE A 151 11.89 -11.76 -21.76
CA ILE A 151 12.33 -13.14 -21.87
C ILE A 151 13.86 -13.14 -21.95
N GLU A 152 14.50 -13.79 -20.98
CA GLU A 152 15.93 -14.04 -21.04
C GLU A 152 16.21 -15.29 -21.85
N THR A 153 17.27 -15.27 -22.65
CA THR A 153 17.64 -16.41 -23.49
C THR A 153 19.08 -16.83 -23.23
N MET A 154 19.30 -18.13 -23.15
CA MET A 154 20.63 -18.73 -23.21
C MET A 154 20.68 -19.72 -24.34
N THR A 155 21.77 -19.73 -25.09
CA THR A 155 21.94 -20.68 -26.20
C THR A 155 23.25 -21.44 -26.04
N ARG A 156 23.21 -22.75 -26.28
CA ARG A 156 24.39 -23.60 -26.30
C ARG A 156 24.37 -24.55 -27.49
N ILE A 157 25.54 -24.77 -28.08
CA ILE A 157 25.75 -25.73 -29.16
C ILE A 157 26.37 -27.01 -28.59
N PHE A 158 25.72 -28.15 -28.84
CA PHE A 158 26.18 -29.47 -28.43
C PHE A 158 26.76 -30.23 -29.62
N ASN A 159 28.04 -30.62 -29.49
CA ASN A 159 28.78 -31.35 -30.53
C ASN A 159 28.86 -32.87 -30.29
N LYS A 160 28.43 -33.35 -29.13
CA LYS A 160 28.48 -34.77 -28.72
C LYS A 160 27.28 -35.10 -27.86
N SER A 161 26.93 -36.39 -27.80
CA SER A 161 25.81 -36.86 -26.98
C SER A 161 26.10 -36.71 -25.50
N THR A 162 25.13 -36.19 -24.75
CA THR A 162 25.15 -36.06 -23.30
C THR A 162 23.92 -36.75 -22.71
N THR A 163 24.12 -37.83 -21.97
CA THR A 163 23.03 -38.65 -21.39
C THR A 163 22.95 -38.58 -19.86
N LYS A 164 23.86 -37.85 -19.21
CA LYS A 164 23.88 -37.73 -17.75
C LYS A 164 22.80 -36.75 -17.28
N LEU A 165 21.80 -37.26 -16.57
CA LEU A 165 20.62 -36.49 -16.13
C LEU A 165 20.77 -35.91 -14.72
N ASP A 166 21.70 -36.43 -13.91
CA ASP A 166 21.89 -36.13 -12.50
C ASP A 166 23.07 -35.19 -12.20
N GLU A 167 24.01 -35.03 -13.13
CA GLU A 167 25.20 -34.20 -12.99
C GLU A 167 24.98 -32.75 -13.47
N CYS A 168 23.91 -32.05 -13.04
CA CYS A 168 23.77 -30.64 -13.38
C CYS A 168 24.67 -29.74 -12.51
N ILE A 169 25.96 -29.72 -12.86
CA ILE A 169 27.03 -28.95 -12.23
C ILE A 169 27.82 -28.15 -13.28
N ASN A 170 28.53 -27.10 -12.85
CA ASN A 170 29.19 -26.13 -13.73
C ASN A 170 30.25 -26.74 -14.66
N THR A 171 30.82 -27.89 -14.28
CA THR A 171 31.84 -28.62 -15.04
C THR A 171 31.25 -29.72 -15.94
N SER A 172 29.93 -29.93 -15.91
CA SER A 172 29.30 -30.99 -16.68
C SER A 172 29.21 -30.65 -18.16
N ASP A 173 29.33 -31.67 -19.01
CA ASP A 173 29.09 -31.53 -20.46
C ASP A 173 27.66 -31.07 -20.77
N THR A 174 26.71 -31.25 -19.85
CA THR A 174 25.31 -30.82 -19.99
C THR A 174 25.06 -29.35 -19.62
N PHE A 175 26.00 -28.68 -18.96
CA PHE A 175 25.78 -27.34 -18.35
C PHE A 175 25.62 -26.21 -19.38
N ILE A 176 24.45 -25.59 -19.45
CA ILE A 176 24.22 -24.43 -20.33
C ILE A 176 24.66 -23.13 -19.66
N GLY A 177 24.30 -22.96 -18.39
CA GLY A 177 24.56 -21.73 -17.67
C GLY A 177 23.98 -21.74 -16.27
N SER A 178 24.17 -20.62 -15.57
CA SER A 178 23.54 -20.37 -14.28
C SER A 178 22.65 -19.14 -14.38
N PHE A 179 21.49 -19.23 -13.76
CA PHE A 179 20.54 -18.14 -13.65
C PHE A 179 20.44 -17.70 -12.19
N PRO A 180 21.08 -16.58 -11.81
CA PRO A 180 21.02 -16.07 -10.45
C PRO A 180 19.65 -15.48 -10.16
N LYS A 181 18.84 -16.12 -9.32
CA LYS A 181 17.64 -15.52 -8.69
C LYS A 181 18.04 -14.61 -7.50
N GLY A 182 18.98 -13.71 -7.77
CA GLY A 182 19.53 -12.71 -6.85
C GLY A 182 20.32 -11.63 -7.60
N MET A 183 19.97 -11.41 -8.87
CA MET A 183 20.42 -10.28 -9.67
C MET A 183 19.25 -9.91 -10.58
N PHE A 184 18.24 -9.31 -9.98
CA PHE A 184 17.33 -8.51 -10.76
C PHE A 184 18.11 -7.27 -11.23
N SER A 185 18.37 -7.19 -12.52
CA SER A 185 18.54 -5.90 -13.17
C SER A 185 17.14 -5.32 -13.32
N PHE A 186 16.69 -4.54 -12.34
CA PHE A 186 15.42 -3.84 -12.45
C PHE A 186 15.47 -2.81 -13.57
N ARG A 187 14.45 -2.80 -14.42
CA ARG A 187 14.27 -1.78 -15.46
C ARG A 187 13.27 -0.68 -15.10
N GLN A 188 12.44 -0.80 -14.05
CA GLN A 188 11.47 0.26 -13.71
C GLN A 188 10.81 0.08 -12.33
N PHE A 189 10.85 1.11 -11.49
CA PHE A 189 9.81 1.38 -10.50
C PHE A 189 8.86 2.41 -11.09
N SER A 190 7.55 2.16 -11.01
CA SER A 190 6.54 3.12 -11.43
C SER A 190 5.82 3.62 -10.17
N ILE A 191 5.91 4.92 -9.92
CA ILE A 191 5.01 5.59 -8.98
C ILE A 191 4.02 6.37 -9.81
N VAL A 192 2.73 6.05 -9.64
CA VAL A 192 1.65 6.79 -10.30
C VAL A 192 1.10 7.78 -9.29
N PHE A 193 1.36 9.05 -9.54
CA PHE A 193 0.86 10.15 -8.73
C PHE A 193 -0.28 10.84 -9.49
N CYS A 194 -1.50 10.76 -8.95
CA CYS A 194 -2.68 11.37 -9.54
C CYS A 194 -3.09 12.61 -8.75
N VAL A 195 -2.92 13.78 -9.39
CA VAL A 195 -3.43 15.08 -8.95
C VAL A 195 -4.54 15.48 -9.92
N GLY A 196 -5.80 15.28 -9.54
CA GLY A 196 -6.95 15.50 -10.43
C GLY A 196 -7.01 14.49 -11.59
N LEU A 197 -7.05 14.98 -12.84
CA LEU A 197 -7.04 14.13 -14.04
C LEU A 197 -5.62 13.55 -14.22
N CYS A 198 -5.43 12.25 -13.95
CA CYS A 198 -4.15 11.55 -14.01
C CYS A 198 -3.39 11.85 -15.32
N THR A 199 -2.38 12.73 -15.25
CA THR A 199 -1.68 13.22 -16.45
C THR A 199 -0.17 12.98 -16.41
N LYS A 200 0.41 12.50 -15.30
CA LYS A 200 1.86 12.25 -15.19
C LYS A 200 2.19 10.92 -14.53
N LYS A 201 2.91 10.08 -15.27
CA LYS A 201 3.62 8.89 -14.79
C LYS A 201 5.09 9.26 -14.63
N TYR A 202 5.69 8.93 -13.48
CA TYR A 202 7.12 9.10 -13.27
C TYR A 202 7.80 7.74 -13.39
N GLU A 203 8.69 7.62 -14.36
CA GLU A 203 9.51 6.42 -14.62
C GLU A 203 10.98 6.82 -14.42
N PHE A 204 11.73 6.09 -13.59
CA PHE A 204 13.12 6.43 -13.28
C PHE A 204 14.11 5.61 -14.14
N PRO A 205 15.21 6.24 -14.62
CA PRO A 205 16.24 5.58 -15.39
C PRO A 205 17.09 4.60 -14.55
N SER A 206 17.49 3.52 -15.20
CA SER A 206 18.00 2.27 -14.63
C SER A 206 19.49 2.29 -14.25
N GLU A 207 19.94 3.20 -13.37
CA GLU A 207 21.38 3.33 -13.08
C GLU A 207 21.87 2.68 -11.78
N SER A 208 21.00 2.11 -10.93
CA SER A 208 21.45 1.37 -9.74
C SER A 208 20.85 -0.04 -9.63
N LYS A 209 21.72 -1.05 -9.54
CA LYS A 209 21.36 -2.44 -9.25
C LYS A 209 20.77 -2.51 -7.83
N SER A 210 19.43 -2.48 -7.70
CA SER A 210 18.76 -2.58 -6.40
C SER A 210 17.55 -3.51 -6.41
N GLU A 211 17.42 -4.35 -5.38
CA GLU A 211 16.51 -5.51 -5.37
C GLU A 211 15.12 -5.25 -4.76
N PHE A 212 14.28 -4.37 -5.32
CA PHE A 212 12.91 -4.14 -4.81
C PHE A 212 11.85 -4.75 -5.75
N ILE A 213 10.80 -5.41 -5.24
CA ILE A 213 9.74 -6.05 -6.05
C ILE A 213 8.92 -5.04 -6.90
N TYR A 214 8.27 -5.55 -7.95
CA TYR A 214 7.21 -4.89 -8.73
C TYR A 214 5.96 -4.61 -7.87
N ALA A 215 6.04 -3.60 -7.01
CA ALA A 215 4.88 -3.06 -6.32
C ALA A 215 4.60 -1.65 -6.84
N LEU A 216 3.35 -1.42 -7.27
CA LEU A 216 2.90 -0.10 -7.69
C LEU A 216 2.32 0.61 -6.48
N ALA A 217 3.06 1.58 -5.93
CA ALA A 217 2.50 2.55 -5.00
C ALA A 217 1.73 3.60 -5.81
N TYR A 218 0.48 3.84 -5.44
CA TYR A 218 -0.31 4.92 -6.01
C TYR A 218 -0.79 5.86 -4.92
N VAL A 219 -0.85 7.13 -5.28
CA VAL A 219 -1.34 8.21 -4.44
C VAL A 219 -2.26 9.07 -5.30
N ALA A 220 -3.53 9.20 -4.89
CA ALA A 220 -4.56 9.90 -5.66
C ALA A 220 -5.34 10.89 -4.80
N TRP A 221 -5.40 12.15 -5.24
CA TRP A 221 -6.04 13.28 -4.53
C TRP A 221 -7.04 14.02 -5.43
N SER A 222 -8.22 14.37 -4.89
CA SER A 222 -9.25 15.13 -5.61
C SER A 222 -10.13 16.03 -4.71
N PRO A 223 -10.54 17.23 -5.16
CA PRO A 223 -10.00 18.01 -6.28
C PRO A 223 -8.85 18.91 -5.82
N LEU A 224 -7.80 18.99 -6.64
CA LEU A 224 -6.67 19.89 -6.44
C LEU A 224 -6.76 21.02 -7.48
N TYR A 225 -7.09 22.23 -7.06
CA TYR A 225 -7.10 23.41 -7.93
C TYR A 225 -5.68 23.84 -8.23
N LYS A 226 -5.20 23.52 -9.43
CA LYS A 226 -3.87 23.91 -9.88
C LYS A 226 -3.87 25.37 -10.30
N ASN A 227 -3.27 26.26 -9.50
CA ASN A 227 -2.80 27.54 -10.04
C ASN A 227 -1.61 27.25 -10.97
N ASN A 228 -1.62 27.85 -12.16
CA ASN A 228 -0.76 27.52 -13.30
C ASN A 228 0.76 27.75 -13.11
N GLU A 229 1.25 27.99 -11.89
CA GLU A 229 2.63 28.44 -11.65
C GLU A 229 3.43 27.62 -10.61
N ARG A 230 2.98 26.43 -10.18
CA ARG A 230 3.72 25.65 -9.16
C ARG A 230 3.98 24.19 -9.50
N SER A 231 5.21 23.76 -9.17
CA SER A 231 5.78 22.44 -9.38
C SER A 231 5.64 21.56 -8.14
N ALA A 232 5.12 20.35 -8.31
CA ALA A 232 5.30 19.28 -7.32
C ALA A 232 6.79 18.93 -7.27
N LYS A 233 7.40 18.93 -6.08
CA LYS A 233 8.79 18.48 -5.89
C LYS A 233 8.75 17.06 -5.34
N ILE A 234 9.33 16.14 -6.11
CA ILE A 234 9.58 14.77 -5.69
C ILE A 234 11.09 14.62 -5.55
N SER A 235 11.56 14.30 -4.36
CA SER A 235 12.94 13.89 -4.12
C SER A 235 12.97 12.41 -3.74
N TYR A 236 14.10 11.74 -3.97
CA TYR A 236 14.31 10.39 -3.47
C TYR A 236 15.67 10.29 -2.79
N ASN A 237 15.74 9.46 -1.76
CA ASN A 237 16.96 9.12 -1.05
C ASN A 237 17.05 7.60 -0.93
N ILE A 238 18.28 7.08 -0.95
CA ILE A 238 18.58 5.67 -0.69
C ILE A 238 19.37 5.61 0.61
N TYR A 239 18.86 4.88 1.59
CA TYR A 239 19.50 4.65 2.87
C TYR A 239 20.02 3.22 2.96
N GLY A 240 21.12 3.02 3.71
CA GLY A 240 21.71 1.71 3.94
C GLY A 240 22.52 1.17 2.76
N ASN A 241 22.96 -0.09 2.91
CA ASN A 241 23.78 -0.80 1.93
C ASN A 241 23.08 -2.11 1.50
N THR A 242 23.39 -2.58 0.28
CA THR A 242 22.93 -3.88 -0.20
C THR A 242 23.30 -4.99 0.79
N PRO A 243 22.41 -5.97 1.08
CA PRO A 243 21.08 -6.21 0.49
C PRO A 243 19.90 -5.65 1.31
N SER A 244 20.12 -4.65 2.15
CA SER A 244 19.10 -4.11 3.07
C SER A 244 18.94 -2.60 2.93
N ARG A 245 18.88 -2.09 1.70
CA ARG A 245 18.62 -0.68 1.43
C ARG A 245 17.14 -0.32 1.64
N THR A 246 16.92 0.94 1.94
CA THR A 246 15.59 1.57 1.95
C THR A 246 15.59 2.70 0.94
N VAL A 247 14.63 2.71 0.01
CA VAL A 247 14.42 3.84 -0.90
C VAL A 247 13.24 4.64 -0.37
N ALA A 248 13.48 5.90 -0.04
CA ALA A 248 12.43 6.84 0.36
C ALA A 248 12.17 7.82 -0.77
N PHE A 249 10.92 7.93 -1.18
CA PHE A 249 10.43 9.00 -2.03
C PHE A 249 9.73 10.03 -1.16
N GLU A 250 10.15 11.27 -1.23
CA GLU A 250 9.57 12.38 -0.49
C GLU A 250 8.83 13.30 -1.45
N PHE A 251 7.57 13.53 -1.13
CA PHE A 251 6.65 14.37 -1.88
C PHE A 251 6.37 15.60 -1.06
N ASN A 252 6.65 16.77 -1.63
CA ASN A 252 6.30 18.05 -1.03
C ASN A 252 5.59 18.90 -2.08
N GLU A 253 4.28 19.10 -1.88
CA GLU A 253 3.43 19.82 -2.82
C GLU A 253 2.53 20.82 -2.08
N THR A 254 2.50 22.07 -2.56
CA THR A 254 1.51 23.07 -2.13
C THR A 254 0.25 22.93 -2.99
N ILE A 255 -0.87 22.61 -2.34
CA ILE A 255 -2.18 22.34 -2.95
C ILE A 255 -2.95 23.64 -3.27
N TYR A 256 -2.97 24.57 -2.32
CA TYR A 256 -3.76 25.80 -2.42
C TYR A 256 -3.07 26.92 -1.67
N GLU A 257 -2.92 28.09 -2.29
CA GLU A 257 -2.52 29.32 -1.61
C GLU A 257 -3.40 30.46 -2.12
N LYS A 258 -4.33 30.92 -1.28
CA LYS A 258 -5.10 32.15 -1.53
C LYS A 258 -5.32 32.85 -0.19
N GLN A 259 -4.96 34.14 -0.16
CA GLN A 259 -5.25 35.11 0.92
C GLN A 259 -5.48 34.44 2.29
N ASP A 260 -4.40 33.91 2.88
CA ASP A 260 -4.32 33.35 4.24
C ASP A 260 -4.68 31.86 4.46
N LYS A 261 -4.92 31.07 3.40
CA LYS A 261 -5.00 29.59 3.52
C LYS A 261 -3.93 28.91 2.66
N LYS A 262 -2.95 28.29 3.33
CA LYS A 262 -1.95 27.39 2.73
C LYS A 262 -2.35 25.94 2.97
N GLN A 263 -2.61 25.22 1.89
CA GLN A 263 -2.75 23.78 1.90
C GLN A 263 -1.53 23.15 1.25
N TYR A 264 -0.99 22.10 1.86
CA TYR A 264 0.17 21.39 1.39
C TYR A 264 0.10 19.91 1.80
N LEU A 265 0.78 19.08 1.03
CA LEU A 265 0.99 17.65 1.27
C LEU A 265 2.49 17.40 1.36
N HIS A 266 2.94 16.93 2.52
CA HIS A 266 4.29 16.45 2.75
C HIS A 266 4.23 15.02 3.28
N PHE A 267 4.66 14.07 2.46
CA PHE A 267 4.66 12.66 2.82
C PHE A 267 5.83 11.92 2.15
N GLN A 268 6.18 10.77 2.73
CA GLN A 268 7.17 9.85 2.21
C GLN A 268 6.56 8.51 1.85
N VAL A 269 7.13 7.86 0.84
CA VAL A 269 6.85 6.48 0.46
C VAL A 269 8.16 5.70 0.52
N LEU A 270 8.18 4.66 1.34
CA LEU A 270 9.35 3.85 1.65
C LEU A 270 9.20 2.46 1.05
N PHE A 271 10.26 2.03 0.38
CA PHE A 271 10.44 0.67 -0.15
C PHE A 271 11.64 0.03 0.54
N PHE A 272 11.52 -1.24 0.92
CA PHE A 272 12.55 -1.96 1.67
C PHE A 272 13.10 -3.14 0.87
N GLU A 273 14.42 -3.20 0.68
CA GLU A 273 15.07 -4.24 -0.14
C GLU A 273 14.99 -5.61 0.55
N ALA A 274 15.17 -5.63 1.89
CA ALA A 274 15.06 -6.83 2.70
C ALA A 274 13.60 -7.33 2.86
N GLN A 275 12.62 -6.43 2.66
CA GLN A 275 11.19 -6.70 2.82
C GLN A 275 10.41 -6.17 1.63
N PRO A 276 10.57 -6.78 0.44
CA PRO A 276 10.12 -6.17 -0.80
C PRO A 276 8.60 -6.16 -1.01
N ASN A 277 7.84 -6.84 -0.15
CA ASN A 277 6.37 -6.85 -0.12
C ASN A 277 5.79 -5.89 0.94
N ILE A 278 6.66 -5.14 1.61
CA ILE A 278 6.29 -4.11 2.58
C ILE A 278 6.52 -2.75 1.94
N ILE A 279 5.47 -1.92 1.91
CA ILE A 279 5.54 -0.51 1.50
C ILE A 279 4.97 0.33 2.62
N GLN A 280 5.69 1.38 2.99
CA GLN A 280 5.28 2.27 4.06
C GLN A 280 5.07 3.68 3.54
N PHE A 281 3.93 4.27 3.86
CA PHE A 281 3.64 5.68 3.68
C PHE A 281 3.81 6.39 5.02
N ILE A 282 4.46 7.54 5.03
CA ILE A 282 4.63 8.38 6.22
C ILE A 282 4.14 9.78 5.89
N TYR A 283 3.13 10.25 6.62
CA TYR A 283 2.64 11.62 6.51
C TYR A 283 3.40 12.50 7.49
N LEU A 284 4.17 13.45 6.97
CA LEU A 284 5.06 14.31 7.76
C LEU A 284 4.39 15.64 8.10
N ASP A 285 3.65 16.21 7.15
CA ASP A 285 2.93 17.46 7.35
C ASP A 285 1.81 17.59 6.30
N VAL A 286 0.56 17.68 6.74
CA VAL A 286 -0.59 17.72 5.83
C VAL A 286 -1.56 18.81 6.29
N SER A 287 -1.70 19.84 5.47
CA SER A 287 -2.74 20.85 5.59
C SER A 287 -3.60 20.75 4.34
N SER A 288 -4.79 20.13 4.42
CA SER A 288 -5.67 19.99 3.26
C SER A 288 -7.13 20.04 3.67
N SER A 289 -7.94 20.80 2.92
CA SER A 289 -9.40 20.72 3.00
C SER A 289 -9.99 19.86 1.87
N SER A 290 -9.17 18.99 1.26
CA SER A 290 -9.60 18.17 0.12
C SER A 290 -10.69 17.19 0.55
N LYS A 291 -11.70 17.03 -0.32
CA LYS A 291 -12.90 16.22 -0.06
C LYS A 291 -12.69 14.73 -0.33
N SER A 292 -11.55 14.32 -0.89
CA SER A 292 -11.22 12.91 -1.10
C SER A 292 -9.73 12.69 -1.36
N GLY A 293 -9.18 11.63 -0.77
CA GLY A 293 -7.81 11.20 -0.98
C GLY A 293 -7.65 9.73 -0.67
N SER A 294 -6.97 9.00 -1.56
CA SER A 294 -6.70 7.58 -1.37
C SER A 294 -5.25 7.28 -1.67
N ILE A 295 -4.67 6.41 -0.85
CA ILE A 295 -3.38 5.79 -1.15
C ILE A 295 -3.58 4.29 -1.21
N GLY A 296 -2.72 3.63 -1.95
CA GLY A 296 -2.74 2.19 -1.97
C GLY A 296 -1.56 1.60 -2.68
N VAL A 297 -1.52 0.29 -2.58
CA VAL A 297 -0.49 -0.55 -3.16
C VAL A 297 -1.18 -1.59 -4.01
N LEU A 298 -0.75 -1.69 -5.25
CA LEU A 298 -1.09 -2.81 -6.11
C LEU A 298 0.11 -3.75 -6.16
N SER A 299 -0.07 -4.96 -5.61
CA SER A 299 0.81 -6.08 -5.92
C SER A 299 0.58 -6.46 -7.38
N MET A 300 1.64 -6.50 -8.18
CA MET A 300 1.51 -6.91 -9.59
C MET A 300 1.36 -8.44 -9.72
N ASP A 301 1.68 -9.19 -8.67
CA ASP A 301 1.64 -10.66 -8.66
C ASP A 301 0.27 -11.22 -8.22
N GLU A 302 -0.52 -10.45 -7.45
CA GLU A 302 -1.86 -10.84 -6.99
C GLU A 302 -2.83 -9.65 -7.02
N ARG A 303 -3.95 -9.81 -7.72
CA ARG A 303 -5.12 -8.94 -7.48
C ARG A 303 -5.70 -9.42 -6.14
N PRO A 304 -5.54 -8.63 -5.05
CA PRO A 304 -6.25 -7.36 -4.98
C PRO A 304 -5.36 -6.17 -4.65
N MET A 305 -5.87 -5.00 -5.04
CA MET A 305 -5.31 -3.71 -4.68
C MET A 305 -5.62 -3.43 -3.22
N LEU A 306 -4.58 -3.27 -2.39
CA LEU A 306 -4.75 -2.75 -1.05
C LEU A 306 -4.94 -1.25 -1.14
N ARG A 307 -6.05 -0.78 -0.57
CA ARG A 307 -6.38 0.64 -0.53
C ARG A 307 -6.58 1.06 0.90
N TYR A 308 -6.03 2.22 1.24
CA TYR A 308 -6.38 2.94 2.44
C TYR A 308 -7.23 4.16 2.06
N SER A 309 -8.31 4.38 2.81
CA SER A 309 -9.23 5.51 2.66
C SER A 309 -9.94 5.63 1.27
N PRO A 310 -10.55 4.56 0.72
CA PRO A 310 -11.14 4.62 -0.62
C PRO A 310 -12.42 5.48 -0.72
N GLU A 311 -13.14 5.71 0.39
CA GLU A 311 -14.49 6.31 0.37
C GLU A 311 -14.68 7.51 1.31
N GLN A 312 -13.68 7.83 2.13
CA GLN A 312 -13.73 8.99 3.02
C GLN A 312 -12.41 9.75 2.89
N PRO A 313 -12.41 11.09 2.79
CA PRO A 313 -11.21 11.87 3.08
C PRO A 313 -10.96 11.72 4.57
N PHE A 314 -10.30 10.64 5.00
CA PHE A 314 -9.81 10.61 6.36
C PHE A 314 -8.74 11.70 6.40
N PHE A 315 -9.08 12.84 7.00
CA PHE A 315 -8.21 13.99 7.21
C PHE A 315 -6.92 13.44 7.79
N MET A 316 -5.92 13.33 6.92
CA MET A 316 -4.70 12.64 7.23
C MET A 316 -4.01 13.46 8.27
N LEU A 317 -3.87 12.87 9.45
CA LEU A 317 -3.19 13.56 10.52
C LEU A 317 -1.72 13.57 10.16
N GLN A 318 -1.07 14.66 10.55
CA GLN A 318 0.36 14.69 10.72
C GLN A 318 0.81 13.44 11.50
N ASP A 319 1.98 12.91 11.18
CA ASP A 319 2.61 11.78 11.88
C ASP A 319 1.84 10.45 11.80
N VAL A 320 1.10 10.21 10.72
CA VAL A 320 0.52 8.88 10.43
C VAL A 320 1.48 8.08 9.59
N SER A 321 1.71 6.82 9.98
CA SER A 321 2.35 5.83 9.13
C SER A 321 1.38 4.72 8.73
N ILE A 322 1.36 4.41 7.44
CA ILE A 322 0.56 3.34 6.88
C ILE A 322 1.49 2.33 6.23
N THR A 323 1.51 1.12 6.77
CA THR A 323 2.32 0.02 6.25
C THR A 323 1.42 -0.97 5.56
N PHE A 324 1.67 -1.20 4.28
CA PHE A 324 1.01 -2.24 3.49
C PHE A 324 1.88 -3.48 3.46
N ASP A 325 1.28 -4.63 3.74
CA ASP A 325 1.86 -5.94 3.53
C ASP A 325 1.11 -6.66 2.41
N THR A 326 1.73 -6.70 1.24
CA THR A 326 1.13 -7.30 0.05
C THR A 326 1.13 -8.83 0.08
N ASN A 327 1.94 -9.49 0.93
CA ASN A 327 1.87 -10.96 1.08
C ASN A 327 0.60 -11.37 1.81
N ASN A 328 0.27 -10.63 2.86
CA ASN A 328 -0.85 -10.96 3.73
C ASN A 328 -2.14 -10.26 3.30
N ASN A 329 -2.08 -9.40 2.29
CA ASN A 329 -3.18 -8.54 1.87
C ASN A 329 -3.77 -7.76 3.06
N THR A 330 -2.89 -7.15 3.85
CA THR A 330 -3.27 -6.35 5.02
C THR A 330 -2.57 -4.99 4.99
N TYR A 331 -3.11 -4.05 5.76
CA TYR A 331 -2.41 -2.83 6.09
C TYR A 331 -2.54 -2.55 7.59
N THR A 332 -1.55 -1.88 8.15
CA THR A 332 -1.58 -1.34 9.50
C THR A 332 -1.37 0.16 9.39
N ALA A 333 -2.24 0.94 10.03
CA ALA A 333 -2.04 2.37 10.16
C ALA A 333 -1.87 2.71 11.63
N VAL A 334 -0.83 3.49 11.93
CA VAL A 334 -0.49 3.95 13.27
C VAL A 334 -0.27 5.45 13.23
N HIS A 335 -0.62 6.12 14.32
CA HIS A 335 -0.34 7.53 14.52
C HIS A 335 0.77 7.66 15.56
N PHE A 336 1.90 8.26 15.20
CA PHE A 336 2.99 8.46 16.13
C PHE A 336 2.63 9.55 17.14
N CYS A 337 2.90 9.27 18.39
CA CYS A 337 2.56 10.13 19.51
C CYS A 337 3.73 10.19 20.49
N GLY A 338 4.75 10.97 20.13
CA GLY A 338 6.04 10.96 20.81
C GLY A 338 6.70 9.58 20.75
N SER A 339 6.89 8.95 21.91
CA SER A 339 7.41 7.57 22.01
C SER A 339 6.36 6.48 21.87
N LYS A 340 5.07 6.82 21.79
CA LYS A 340 3.95 5.88 21.67
C LYS A 340 3.42 5.82 20.24
N THR A 341 2.67 4.76 19.95
CA THR A 341 1.89 4.63 18.72
C THR A 341 0.42 4.50 19.11
N CYS A 342 -0.40 5.39 18.57
CA CYS A 342 -1.84 5.36 18.72
C CYS A 342 -2.47 4.61 17.56
N THR A 343 -3.54 3.88 17.84
CA THR A 343 -4.39 3.24 16.84
C THR A 343 -5.15 4.28 16.01
N LEU A 344 -5.74 3.86 14.90
CA LEU A 344 -6.57 4.74 14.04
C LEU A 344 -7.77 5.36 14.78
N ASN A 345 -8.25 4.67 15.82
CA ASN A 345 -9.37 5.12 16.64
C ASN A 345 -8.92 6.00 17.80
N GLU A 346 -7.66 6.43 17.82
CA GLU A 346 -7.10 7.29 18.85
C GLU A 346 -6.56 8.59 18.22
N ALA A 347 -6.43 9.63 19.04
CA ALA A 347 -5.78 10.89 18.71
C ALA A 347 -4.55 11.06 19.61
N CYS A 348 -3.47 11.61 19.07
CA CYS A 348 -2.31 11.98 19.87
C CYS A 348 -2.51 13.36 20.50
N ILE A 349 -2.48 13.41 21.83
CA ILE A 349 -2.55 14.66 22.60
C ILE A 349 -1.45 14.61 23.66
N GLN A 350 -0.42 15.44 23.48
CA GLN A 350 0.77 15.48 24.34
C GLN A 350 1.42 14.10 24.59
N GLU A 351 1.73 13.36 23.53
CA GLU A 351 2.34 12.01 23.65
C GLU A 351 1.44 10.96 24.32
N MET A 352 0.14 11.23 24.42
CA MET A 352 -0.87 10.30 24.89
C MET A 352 -1.89 9.97 23.81
N CYS A 353 -2.26 8.70 23.75
CA CYS A 353 -3.33 8.21 22.90
C CYS A 353 -4.63 8.35 23.69
N VAL A 354 -5.54 9.17 23.16
CA VAL A 354 -6.90 9.33 23.68
C VAL A 354 -7.89 8.84 22.64
N GLU A 355 -9.07 8.38 23.04
CA GLU A 355 -10.04 7.89 22.06
C GLU A 355 -10.44 8.99 21.06
N ARG A 356 -10.57 8.63 19.80
CA ARG A 356 -11.04 9.54 18.77
C ARG A 356 -12.56 9.56 18.77
N GLY A 357 -13.10 10.77 18.87
CA GLY A 357 -14.51 11.02 18.67
C GLY A 357 -14.88 11.55 17.29
N ASN A 358 -16.17 11.45 16.95
CA ASN A 358 -16.82 12.24 15.90
C ASN A 358 -16.71 13.76 16.22
N LEU A 359 -16.75 14.09 17.51
CA LEU A 359 -16.37 15.36 18.10
C LEU A 359 -15.49 15.09 19.33
N SER A 360 -14.41 15.85 19.52
CA SER A 360 -13.65 15.84 20.76
C SER A 360 -13.12 17.21 21.15
N PHE A 361 -12.96 17.39 22.46
CA PHE A 361 -12.38 18.53 23.12
C PHE A 361 -11.27 18.02 24.03
N ALA A 362 -10.07 18.56 23.87
CA ALA A 362 -8.94 18.23 24.73
C ALA A 362 -8.33 19.49 25.31
N ALA A 363 -8.32 19.58 26.62
CA ALA A 363 -7.72 20.68 27.34
C ALA A 363 -6.29 20.33 27.71
N ARG A 364 -5.36 21.27 27.50
CA ARG A 364 -4.01 21.25 28.07
C ARG A 364 -3.71 22.57 28.73
N TRP A 365 -2.82 22.58 29.72
CA TRP A 365 -2.47 23.81 30.44
C TRP A 365 -0.98 23.95 30.68
N SER A 366 -0.52 25.20 30.90
CA SER A 366 0.89 25.57 30.96
C SER A 366 1.65 25.07 32.20
N HIS A 367 0.99 24.42 33.17
CA HIS A 367 1.61 24.08 34.45
C HIS A 367 1.54 22.59 34.80
N ARG A 368 2.66 22.06 35.30
CA ARG A 368 2.87 20.62 35.58
C ARG A 368 2.14 20.08 36.81
N ASN A 369 1.83 20.92 37.79
CA ASN A 369 1.29 20.45 39.06
C ASN A 369 -0.13 20.98 39.29
N GLY A 370 -1.07 20.05 39.40
CA GLY A 370 -2.47 20.26 39.81
C GLY A 370 -3.47 19.69 38.80
N ARG A 371 -4.74 19.63 39.20
CA ARG A 371 -5.83 19.04 38.43
C ARG A 371 -6.70 20.14 37.83
N GLY A 372 -6.58 20.32 36.52
CA GLY A 372 -7.53 21.08 35.73
C GLY A 372 -8.64 20.17 35.23
N HIS A 373 -9.83 20.72 35.03
CA HIS A 373 -10.98 19.96 34.56
C HIS A 373 -11.68 20.66 33.39
N LEU A 374 -11.78 19.95 32.27
CA LEU A 374 -12.57 20.34 31.12
C LEU A 374 -14.05 20.08 31.40
N ILE A 375 -14.87 21.07 31.10
CA ILE A 375 -16.32 21.01 31.30
C ILE A 375 -16.96 21.45 29.99
N ILE A 376 -17.78 20.58 29.40
CA ILE A 376 -18.52 20.88 28.18
C ILE A 376 -20.00 20.90 28.48
N ARG A 377 -20.68 22.00 28.14
CA ARG A 377 -22.14 22.06 28.13
C ARG A 377 -22.65 21.92 26.69
N THR A 378 -23.47 20.91 26.46
CA THR A 378 -24.00 20.58 25.13
C THR A 378 -25.11 21.55 24.72
N PRO A 379 -25.49 21.58 23.43
CA PRO A 379 -26.65 22.32 22.94
C PRO A 379 -27.97 21.93 23.62
N LEU A 380 -28.08 20.68 24.09
CA LEU A 380 -29.24 20.17 24.83
C LEU A 380 -29.16 20.47 26.33
N ASN A 381 -28.24 21.34 26.74
CA ASN A 381 -28.08 21.85 28.10
C ASN A 381 -27.54 20.80 29.11
N ASN A 382 -27.03 19.67 28.62
CA ASN A 382 -26.35 18.66 29.43
C ASN A 382 -24.91 19.06 29.69
N THR A 383 -24.33 18.67 30.82
CA THR A 383 -22.95 19.03 31.20
C THR A 383 -22.11 17.78 31.41
N ILE A 384 -20.97 17.72 30.72
CA ILE A 384 -20.03 16.59 30.71
C ILE A 384 -18.71 17.07 31.35
N TYR A 385 -18.22 16.30 32.33
CA TYR A 385 -16.98 16.53 33.07
C TYR A 385 -16.61 15.27 33.89
N TYR A 386 -15.43 15.24 34.52
CA TYR A 386 -14.91 14.06 35.24
C TYR A 386 -15.86 13.46 36.31
N GLY A 387 -16.67 14.29 36.98
CA GLY A 387 -17.60 13.84 38.01
C GLY A 387 -18.86 13.17 37.46
N LYS A 388 -19.04 13.17 36.14
CA LYS A 388 -20.15 12.50 35.42
C LYS A 388 -19.60 11.72 34.20
N PRO A 389 -18.79 10.68 34.41
CA PRO A 389 -18.02 10.05 33.34
C PRO A 389 -18.79 9.03 32.50
N ARG A 390 -20.08 8.76 32.78
CA ARG A 390 -20.81 7.63 32.17
C ARG A 390 -22.00 8.02 31.30
N THR A 391 -22.02 7.30 30.18
CA THR A 391 -22.97 7.23 29.08
C THR A 391 -24.38 6.88 29.55
N ASN A 392 -25.28 7.83 29.52
CA ASN A 392 -26.68 7.56 29.24
C ASN A 392 -27.19 8.68 28.32
N SER A 393 -28.41 8.54 27.80
CA SER A 393 -29.06 9.55 26.95
C SER A 393 -29.12 10.95 27.58
N SER A 394 -28.88 11.07 28.90
CA SER A 394 -28.86 12.35 29.62
C SER A 394 -27.52 13.12 29.47
N PHE A 395 -26.55 12.58 28.73
CA PHE A 395 -25.27 13.23 28.42
C PHE A 395 -25.02 13.34 26.92
N ASP A 396 -26.06 13.16 26.11
CA ASP A 396 -25.99 13.23 24.65
C ASP A 396 -24.89 12.35 24.06
N GLU A 397 -24.65 11.19 24.68
CA GLU A 397 -23.64 10.20 24.29
C GLU A 397 -22.17 10.64 24.45
N GLY A 398 -21.92 11.84 24.97
CA GLY A 398 -20.58 12.33 25.28
C GLY A 398 -19.93 11.55 26.42
N ARG A 399 -18.61 11.40 26.33
CA ARG A 399 -17.77 10.65 27.27
C ARG A 399 -16.64 11.52 27.77
N HIS A 400 -16.29 11.30 29.03
CA HIS A 400 -15.12 11.88 29.67
C HIS A 400 -14.07 10.78 29.80
N GLU A 401 -12.85 11.09 29.37
CA GLU A 401 -11.70 10.20 29.47
C GLU A 401 -10.65 10.84 30.38
N LEU A 402 -10.47 10.26 31.56
CA LEU A 402 -9.36 10.64 32.44
C LEU A 402 -8.08 10.02 31.91
N VAL A 403 -7.22 10.86 31.34
CA VAL A 403 -5.92 10.44 30.79
C VAL A 403 -4.84 10.55 31.87
N ASP A 404 -4.90 9.64 32.85
CA ASP A 404 -3.95 9.41 33.95
C ASP A 404 -3.59 10.61 34.84
N ASP A 405 -3.68 10.43 36.16
CA ASP A 405 -3.82 11.44 37.24
C ASP A 405 -2.65 12.44 37.43
N GLY A 406 -1.68 12.46 36.52
CA GLY A 406 -0.51 13.36 36.53
C GLY A 406 -0.18 14.02 35.18
N ASN A 407 -0.91 13.70 34.11
CA ASN A 407 -0.68 14.29 32.79
C ASN A 407 -1.62 15.48 32.59
N GLN A 408 -1.11 16.57 32.01
CA GLN A 408 -1.81 17.86 31.88
C GLN A 408 -2.86 17.87 30.77
N VAL A 409 -3.64 16.79 30.66
CA VAL A 409 -4.66 16.65 29.61
C VAL A 409 -5.97 16.20 30.23
N ASP A 410 -7.04 16.89 29.87
CA ASP A 410 -8.40 16.45 30.13
C ASP A 410 -9.18 16.34 28.82
N HIS A 411 -9.92 15.25 28.63
CA HIS A 411 -10.46 14.87 27.33
C HIS A 411 -11.96 14.51 27.40
N ILE A 412 -12.76 15.16 26.54
CA ILE A 412 -14.19 14.86 26.35
C ILE A 412 -14.45 14.60 24.88
N TYR A 413 -15.13 13.50 24.56
CA TYR A 413 -15.37 13.09 23.19
C TYR A 413 -16.71 12.38 22.99
N TRP A 414 -17.16 12.36 21.75
CA TRP A 414 -18.32 11.61 21.27
C TRP A 414 -17.81 10.48 20.39
N PRO A 415 -17.98 9.20 20.73
CA PRO A 415 -17.52 8.07 19.92
C PRO A 415 -17.84 8.18 18.42
N LEU A 416 -17.04 7.55 17.55
CA LEU A 416 -17.23 7.60 16.09
C LEU A 416 -18.62 7.15 15.61
N ASN A 417 -19.30 6.29 16.38
CA ASN A 417 -20.65 5.83 16.09
C ASN A 417 -21.77 6.65 16.77
N SER A 418 -21.41 7.73 17.47
CA SER A 418 -22.35 8.68 18.08
C SER A 418 -22.47 9.95 17.25
N ILE A 419 -23.64 10.57 17.28
CA ILE A 419 -23.89 11.85 16.60
C ILE A 419 -23.94 12.94 17.68
N PRO A 420 -22.91 13.80 17.78
CA PRO A 420 -22.94 14.91 18.74
C PRO A 420 -24.12 15.84 18.41
N PRO A 421 -24.84 16.39 19.40
CA PRO A 421 -25.93 17.34 19.14
C PRO A 421 -25.48 18.53 18.29
N ILE A 422 -26.32 18.92 17.35
CA ILE A 422 -26.10 20.12 16.54
C ILE A 422 -26.46 21.36 17.36
N GLY A 423 -25.65 22.41 17.26
CA GLY A 423 -25.85 23.67 17.97
C GLY A 423 -24.58 24.18 18.67
N SER A 424 -24.77 25.08 19.62
CA SER A 424 -23.67 25.72 20.35
C SER A 424 -23.34 25.00 21.65
N TYR A 425 -22.09 24.57 21.75
CA TYR A 425 -21.44 24.05 22.93
C TYR A 425 -20.80 25.18 23.73
N LYS A 426 -20.91 25.12 25.06
CA LYS A 426 -20.16 25.99 25.96
C LYS A 426 -18.94 25.23 26.44
N VAL A 427 -17.77 25.83 26.22
CA VAL A 427 -16.49 25.27 26.62
C VAL A 427 -16.04 26.00 27.88
N CYS A 428 -15.83 25.25 28.95
CA CYS A 428 -15.39 25.78 30.23
C CYS A 428 -14.23 24.95 30.79
N PHE A 429 -13.45 25.56 31.68
CA PHE A 429 -12.35 24.90 32.36
C PHE A 429 -12.29 25.35 33.81
N SER A 430 -12.31 24.37 34.72
CA SER A 430 -12.07 24.61 36.14
C SER A 430 -10.57 24.43 36.40
N THR A 431 -9.96 25.48 36.95
CA THR A 431 -8.55 25.45 37.34
C THR A 431 -8.33 24.68 38.64
N GLY A 432 -9.38 24.36 39.40
CA GLY A 432 -9.28 23.57 40.62
C GLY A 432 -8.25 24.16 41.59
N SER A 433 -7.34 23.31 42.07
CA SER A 433 -6.25 23.73 42.96
C SER A 433 -5.00 24.23 42.22
N LEU A 434 -5.04 24.38 40.89
CA LEU A 434 -3.85 24.74 40.11
C LEU A 434 -3.24 26.11 40.51
N LEU A 435 -4.06 27.04 41.01
CA LEU A 435 -3.64 28.41 41.38
C LEU A 435 -3.48 28.62 42.91
N ASN A 436 -3.46 27.55 43.72
CA ASN A 436 -3.36 27.66 45.19
C ASN A 436 -1.90 27.78 45.72
N GLY A 437 -0.92 28.01 44.85
CA GLY A 437 0.49 28.22 45.21
C GLY A 437 0.91 29.69 45.12
N THR A 438 1.82 30.15 45.99
CA THR A 438 2.24 31.56 46.14
C THR A 438 2.99 32.16 44.94
N ASP A 439 3.40 31.34 43.96
CA ASP A 439 4.32 31.75 42.89
C ASP A 439 3.65 31.87 41.52
N GLN A 440 2.32 31.77 41.42
CA GLN A 440 1.63 31.78 40.11
C GLN A 440 0.54 32.82 40.01
N SER A 441 0.76 33.77 39.10
CA SER A 441 -0.21 34.81 38.75
C SER A 441 -1.19 34.39 37.65
N SER A 442 -0.87 33.36 36.85
CA SER A 442 -1.75 32.91 35.78
C SER A 442 -1.47 31.50 35.25
N ILE A 443 -2.48 30.90 34.61
CA ILE A 443 -2.40 29.63 33.88
C ILE A 443 -3.02 29.82 32.50
N THR A 444 -2.28 29.43 31.46
CA THR A 444 -2.80 29.38 30.10
C THR A 444 -3.31 27.98 29.80
N VAL A 445 -4.55 27.91 29.35
CA VAL A 445 -5.24 26.70 28.92
C VAL A 445 -5.43 26.77 27.41
N THR A 446 -5.08 25.70 26.73
CA THR A 446 -5.33 25.50 25.30
C THR A 446 -6.34 24.37 25.15
N ILE A 447 -7.50 24.65 24.55
CA ILE A 447 -8.49 23.65 24.16
C ILE A 447 -8.32 23.36 22.68
N GLU A 448 -8.01 22.11 22.36
CA GLU A 448 -8.02 21.60 21.00
C GLU A 448 -9.36 20.95 20.70
N ILE A 449 -10.01 21.35 19.61
CA ILE A 449 -11.32 20.88 19.22
C ILE A 449 -11.19 20.17 17.88
N ARG A 450 -11.65 18.92 17.83
CA ARG A 450 -11.63 18.08 16.64
C ARG A 450 -13.05 17.68 16.31
N HIS A 451 -13.48 17.95 15.09
CA HIS A 451 -14.75 17.47 14.55
C HIS A 451 -14.46 16.81 13.21
N ILE A 452 -15.02 15.62 12.97
CA ILE A 452 -14.77 14.91 11.72
C ILE A 452 -15.18 15.81 10.54
N GLY A 453 -14.37 15.86 9.48
CA GLY A 453 -14.68 16.75 8.37
C GLY A 453 -14.17 18.18 8.49
N GLN A 454 -13.67 18.60 9.66
CA GLN A 454 -13.29 19.99 9.93
C GLN A 454 -11.80 20.12 10.30
N PRO A 455 -11.16 21.27 9.99
CA PRO A 455 -9.83 21.56 10.50
C PRO A 455 -9.84 21.60 12.03
N ILE A 456 -8.70 21.27 12.65
CA ILE A 456 -8.54 21.38 14.10
C ILE A 456 -8.70 22.85 14.49
N GLU A 457 -9.59 23.11 15.44
CA GLU A 457 -9.77 24.42 16.04
C GLU A 457 -9.07 24.49 17.39
N THR A 458 -8.62 25.68 17.78
CA THR A 458 -7.94 25.88 19.05
C THR A 458 -8.49 27.11 19.75
N MET A 459 -8.87 26.95 21.02
CA MET A 459 -9.19 28.06 21.92
C MET A 459 -8.06 28.20 22.94
N ILE A 460 -7.61 29.43 23.19
CA ILE A 460 -6.59 29.72 24.20
C ILE A 460 -7.17 30.71 25.20
N HIS A 461 -7.06 30.40 26.48
CA HIS A 461 -7.54 31.25 27.57
C HIS A 461 -6.54 31.30 28.72
N THR A 462 -6.42 32.45 29.37
CA THR A 462 -5.52 32.61 30.52
C THR A 462 -6.32 32.96 31.78
N PHE A 463 -6.25 32.09 32.78
CA PHE A 463 -6.88 32.28 34.08
C PHE A 463 -5.90 32.94 35.04
N ASN A 464 -6.30 34.05 35.67
CA ASN A 464 -5.50 34.77 36.67
C ASN A 464 -5.97 34.52 38.12
N LYS A 465 -6.97 33.66 38.31
CA LYS A 465 -7.55 33.30 39.62
C LYS A 465 -8.09 31.87 39.58
N SER A 466 -8.09 31.20 40.73
CA SER A 466 -8.69 29.85 40.85
C SER A 466 -10.20 29.89 40.56
N THR A 467 -10.68 28.84 39.89
CA THR A 467 -12.06 28.62 39.48
C THR A 467 -12.44 27.19 39.84
N THR A 468 -13.42 26.99 40.73
CA THR A 468 -13.74 25.67 41.34
C THR A 468 -15.17 25.19 41.07
N THR A 469 -15.97 25.98 40.35
CA THR A 469 -17.37 25.68 40.05
C THR A 469 -17.49 24.68 38.90
N LEU A 470 -17.55 23.39 39.23
CA LEU A 470 -17.64 22.29 38.24
C LEU A 470 -19.00 22.18 37.54
N ASN A 471 -20.06 22.78 38.10
CA ASN A 471 -21.45 22.52 37.67
C ASN A 471 -22.06 23.63 36.79
N GLU A 472 -21.39 24.78 36.68
CA GLU A 472 -21.96 25.97 36.04
C GLU A 472 -21.14 26.40 34.84
N CYS A 473 -21.09 25.57 33.80
CA CYS A 473 -20.54 26.01 32.50
C CYS A 473 -21.53 26.95 31.80
N LEU A 474 -21.59 28.19 32.30
CA LEU A 474 -22.42 29.30 31.83
C LEU A 474 -21.50 30.42 31.33
N GLU A 475 -21.98 31.22 30.37
CA GLU A 475 -21.20 32.34 29.80
C GLU A 475 -20.76 33.39 30.83
N ARG A 476 -21.52 33.53 31.92
CA ARG A 476 -21.20 34.42 33.04
C ARG A 476 -20.28 33.80 34.10
N SER A 477 -19.97 32.51 33.96
CA SER A 477 -19.12 31.81 34.93
C SER A 477 -17.66 32.21 34.74
N ASP A 478 -16.89 32.16 35.82
CA ASP A 478 -15.45 32.36 35.78
C ASP A 478 -14.69 31.21 35.12
N THR A 479 -15.34 30.06 34.90
CA THR A 479 -14.78 28.91 34.16
C THR A 479 -14.93 29.03 32.64
N PHE A 480 -15.71 29.98 32.13
CA PHE A 480 -16.07 30.05 30.71
C PHE A 480 -14.89 30.44 29.82
N ILE A 481 -14.61 29.62 28.80
CA ILE A 481 -13.58 29.88 27.78
C ILE A 481 -14.21 30.46 26.51
N GLY A 482 -15.28 29.85 26.01
CA GLY A 482 -15.87 30.26 24.73
C GLY A 482 -17.01 29.36 24.25
N LEU A 483 -17.52 29.69 23.07
CA LEU A 483 -18.55 28.91 22.36
C LEU A 483 -17.92 28.17 21.18
N TYR A 484 -18.31 26.91 21.00
CA TYR A 484 -18.04 26.14 19.79
C TYR A 484 -19.37 25.76 19.16
N SER A 485 -19.59 26.02 17.86
CA SER A 485 -20.89 25.75 17.23
C SER A 485 -20.76 24.75 16.10
N ILE A 486 -21.55 23.68 16.16
CA ILE A 486 -21.75 22.76 15.05
C ILE A 486 -22.95 23.26 14.27
N GLY A 487 -22.70 23.81 13.08
CA GLY A 487 -23.75 24.26 12.17
C GLY A 487 -24.44 23.07 11.48
N MET A 488 -25.76 23.19 11.26
CA MET A 488 -26.44 22.37 10.27
C MET A 488 -25.96 22.84 8.89
N PHE A 489 -25.12 22.06 8.22
CA PHE A 489 -24.86 22.28 6.80
C PHE A 489 -26.14 21.89 6.03
N SER A 490 -26.96 22.89 5.68
CA SER A 490 -28.10 22.66 4.79
C SER A 490 -27.58 22.43 3.37
N LEU A 491 -27.57 21.17 2.95
CA LEU A 491 -27.34 20.80 1.56
C LEU A 491 -28.61 21.17 0.76
N ASN A 492 -28.57 22.26 0.01
CA ASN A 492 -29.65 22.58 -0.93
C ASN A 492 -29.55 21.64 -2.14
N VAL A 493 -30.19 20.47 -2.05
CA VAL A 493 -30.34 19.56 -3.19
C VAL A 493 -31.42 20.12 -4.10
N LYS A 494 -31.00 20.77 -5.19
CA LYS A 494 -31.92 21.19 -6.24
C LYS A 494 -32.18 19.99 -7.15
N PHE A 495 -33.34 19.36 -7.01
CA PHE A 495 -33.75 18.29 -7.91
C PHE A 495 -34.01 18.89 -9.30
N VAL A 496 -33.08 18.67 -10.23
CA VAL A 496 -33.31 18.89 -11.65
C VAL A 496 -33.78 17.56 -12.23
N THR A 497 -34.97 17.58 -12.84
CA THR A 497 -35.71 16.40 -13.31
C THR A 497 -34.89 15.49 -14.25
N ASN A 498 -35.07 14.18 -14.03
CA ASN A 498 -34.80 13.02 -14.90
C ASN A 498 -33.60 13.11 -15.84
N GLU A 499 -32.40 12.77 -15.33
CA GLU A 499 -31.66 11.58 -15.81
C GLU A 499 -30.28 11.40 -15.15
N HIS A 500 -29.72 12.38 -14.45
CA HIS A 500 -28.48 12.18 -13.70
C HIS A 500 -28.46 13.00 -12.41
N ILE A 501 -28.28 12.33 -11.27
CA ILE A 501 -28.02 12.98 -9.98
C ILE A 501 -26.55 13.41 -9.98
N ASN A 502 -26.28 14.66 -10.35
CA ASN A 502 -25.00 15.29 -10.07
C ASN A 502 -25.08 15.97 -8.71
N ILE A 503 -24.37 15.42 -7.73
CA ILE A 503 -24.15 16.05 -6.44
C ILE A 503 -22.87 16.89 -6.57
N GLU A 504 -23.02 18.20 -6.79
CA GLU A 504 -21.92 19.13 -6.55
C GLU A 504 -21.94 19.53 -5.07
N ILE A 505 -20.89 19.12 -4.34
CA ILE A 505 -20.66 19.44 -2.92
C ILE A 505 -19.89 20.76 -2.83
#